data_AF-A0A9P2S0X7-F1
#
_entry.id   AF-A0A9P2S0X7-F1
#
_cell.length_a   1.000
_cell.length_b   1.000
_cell.length_c   1.000
_cell.angle_alpha   90.00
_cell.angle_beta   90.00
_cell.angle_gamma   90.00
#
_symmetry.space_group_name_H-M   'P 1'
#
loop_
_entity.id
_entity.type
_entity.pdbx_description
1 polymer ?
#
loop_
_entity_poly.entity_id
_entity_poly.type
_entity_poly.pdbx_seq_one_letter_code
_entity_poly.pdbx_strand_id
1 'polypeptide(L)'
;MLKPVLRLFPLFLFVIHTQTAMAKEKDNKFDFPQIIANYILTEDFLLKMEQIKKEECENLPPESKVSNIPFYSSIEEITAYISDQPKLMDILKNNNITPRDFAVGCNALQTTLIMLYENIYYENPKEKDSLFHEKNTVFLSNLEFGKKHMHRIWTVVSKVCDYLI
;
A
#
# COMPACT_ATOMS: atom_id res chain seq x y z
N MET A 1 0.83 -37.97 -52.85
CA MET A 1 1.70 -36.83 -52.43
C MET A 1 0.99 -36.07 -51.32
N LEU A 2 1.19 -36.48 -50.06
CA LEU A 2 0.52 -35.88 -48.90
C LEU A 2 1.34 -34.69 -48.39
N LYS A 3 0.67 -33.55 -48.29
CA LYS A 3 1.17 -32.21 -47.94
C LYS A 3 1.89 -32.19 -46.58
N PRO A 4 3.07 -31.54 -46.44
CA PRO A 4 3.71 -31.32 -45.15
C PRO A 4 3.12 -30.05 -44.50
N VAL A 5 1.82 -30.02 -44.22
CA VAL A 5 1.17 -28.87 -43.54
C VAL A 5 0.97 -29.13 -42.04
N LEU A 6 1.16 -30.37 -41.59
CA LEU A 6 0.84 -30.79 -40.22
C LEU A 6 2.00 -30.70 -39.20
N ARG A 7 3.13 -30.05 -39.53
CA ARG A 7 4.29 -29.94 -38.63
C ARG A 7 4.48 -28.55 -37.99
N LEU A 8 3.75 -27.53 -38.44
CA LEU A 8 3.81 -26.18 -37.87
C LEU A 8 2.73 -25.93 -36.80
N PHE A 9 1.76 -26.83 -36.66
CA PHE A 9 0.68 -26.72 -35.68
C PHE A 9 1.15 -26.69 -34.20
N PRO A 10 2.10 -27.53 -33.75
CA PRO A 10 2.54 -27.48 -32.35
C PRO A 10 3.34 -26.21 -32.02
N LEU A 11 4.04 -25.61 -33.00
CA LEU A 11 4.74 -24.34 -32.83
C LEU A 11 3.74 -23.17 -32.64
N PHE A 12 2.62 -23.19 -33.36
CA PHE A 12 1.55 -22.20 -33.17
C PHE A 12 0.90 -22.31 -31.78
N LEU A 13 0.66 -23.53 -31.30
CA LEU A 13 0.14 -23.74 -29.94
C LEU A 13 1.13 -23.29 -28.87
N PHE A 14 2.43 -23.48 -29.10
CA PHE A 14 3.47 -23.03 -28.18
C PHE A 14 3.55 -21.51 -28.11
N VAL A 15 3.46 -20.82 -29.26
CA VAL A 15 3.43 -19.34 -29.33
C VAL A 15 2.17 -18.77 -28.68
N ILE A 16 1.01 -19.41 -28.85
CA ILE A 16 -0.22 -19.00 -28.16
C ILE A 16 -0.08 -19.24 -26.66
N HIS A 17 0.45 -20.39 -26.23
CA HIS A 17 0.61 -20.69 -24.81
C HIS A 17 1.61 -19.75 -24.12
N THR A 18 2.74 -19.43 -24.76
CA THR A 18 3.70 -18.45 -24.23
C THR A 18 3.15 -17.04 -24.27
N GLN A 19 2.39 -16.63 -25.29
CA GLN A 19 1.70 -15.34 -25.29
C GLN A 19 0.64 -15.26 -24.18
N THR A 20 -0.12 -16.33 -23.94
CA THR A 20 -1.14 -16.37 -22.87
C THR A 20 -0.49 -16.38 -21.48
N ALA A 21 0.66 -17.07 -21.33
CA ALA A 21 1.43 -17.10 -20.09
C ALA A 21 2.11 -15.74 -19.81
N MET A 22 2.72 -15.11 -20.81
CA MET A 22 3.30 -13.76 -20.69
C MET A 22 2.23 -12.67 -20.53
N ALA A 23 1.01 -12.86 -21.04
CA ALA A 23 -0.12 -11.98 -20.78
C ALA A 23 -0.62 -12.11 -19.33
N LYS A 24 -0.54 -13.31 -18.75
CA LYS A 24 -0.85 -13.56 -17.33
C LYS A 24 0.18 -12.95 -16.37
N GLU A 25 1.43 -12.89 -16.80
CA GLU A 25 2.56 -12.39 -15.98
C GLU A 25 2.61 -10.85 -15.92
N LYS A 26 1.87 -10.16 -16.80
CA LYS A 26 1.69 -8.69 -16.73
C LYS A 26 0.60 -8.24 -15.74
N ASP A 27 -0.06 -9.16 -15.07
CA ASP A 27 -1.05 -8.85 -14.03
C ASP A 27 -0.36 -8.59 -12.68
N ASN A 28 0.77 -7.85 -12.68
CA ASN A 28 1.28 -7.18 -11.50
C ASN A 28 0.35 -6.02 -11.14
N LYS A 29 -0.92 -6.34 -10.90
CA LYS A 29 -1.86 -5.49 -10.20
C LYS A 29 -1.37 -5.43 -8.76
N PHE A 30 -1.26 -4.23 -8.22
CA PHE A 30 -1.05 -4.02 -6.80
C PHE A 30 -2.16 -4.72 -6.02
N ASP A 31 -1.89 -5.94 -5.56
CA ASP A 31 -2.81 -6.70 -4.72
C ASP A 31 -2.55 -6.29 -3.27
N PHE A 32 -3.10 -5.13 -2.90
CA PHE A 32 -3.07 -4.71 -1.51
C PHE A 32 -3.97 -5.63 -0.68
N PRO A 33 -3.55 -6.05 0.51
CA PRO A 33 -4.41 -6.73 1.45
C PRO A 33 -5.76 -6.01 1.59
N GLN A 34 -6.88 -6.75 1.47
CA GLN A 34 -8.23 -6.16 1.50
C GLN A 34 -8.49 -5.30 2.74
N ILE A 35 -7.83 -5.63 3.86
CA ILE A 35 -7.88 -4.86 5.10
C ILE A 35 -7.42 -3.41 4.92
N ILE A 36 -6.40 -3.16 4.09
CA ILE A 36 -5.90 -1.83 3.78
C ILE A 36 -6.84 -1.14 2.80
N ALA A 37 -7.26 -1.85 1.74
CA ALA A 37 -8.14 -1.30 0.70
C ALA A 37 -9.52 -0.88 1.24
N ASN A 38 -10.00 -1.54 2.30
CA ASN A 38 -11.30 -1.27 2.93
C ASN A 38 -11.20 -0.37 4.17
N TYR A 39 -10.00 0.11 4.53
CA TYR A 39 -9.82 1.01 5.67
C TYR A 39 -10.20 2.44 5.27
N ILE A 40 -11.21 3.03 5.90
CA ILE A 40 -11.66 4.39 5.59
C ILE A 40 -10.73 5.40 6.25
N LEU A 41 -10.03 6.20 5.44
CA LEU A 41 -9.24 7.32 5.94
C LEU A 41 -10.15 8.48 6.35
N THR A 42 -9.89 9.04 7.53
CA THR A 42 -10.66 10.15 8.08
C THR A 42 -9.74 11.28 8.52
N GLU A 43 -10.31 12.49 8.62
CA GLU A 43 -9.61 13.66 9.14
C GLU A 43 -9.18 13.46 10.60
N ASP A 44 -10.01 12.82 11.42
CA ASP A 44 -9.70 12.48 12.82
C ASP A 44 -8.46 11.57 12.92
N PHE A 45 -8.40 10.53 12.08
CA PHE A 45 -7.25 9.65 12.04
C PHE A 45 -5.98 10.42 11.61
N LEU A 46 -6.06 11.24 10.57
CA LEU A 46 -4.92 12.04 10.11
C LEU A 46 -4.42 13.01 11.19
N LEU A 47 -5.32 13.68 11.92
CA LEU A 47 -4.96 14.57 13.02
C LEU A 47 -4.23 13.84 14.15
N LYS A 48 -4.69 12.63 14.52
CA LYS A 48 -4.00 11.80 15.52
C LYS A 48 -2.61 11.37 15.06
N MET A 49 -2.45 11.03 13.79
CA MET A 49 -1.13 10.71 13.23
C MET A 49 -0.18 11.92 13.22
N GLU A 50 -0.70 13.12 12.99
CA GLU A 50 0.07 14.36 13.10
C GLU A 50 0.49 14.65 14.55
N GLN A 51 -0.36 14.33 15.53
CA GLN A 51 -0.04 14.41 16.96
C GLN A 51 1.04 13.41 17.36
N ILE A 52 0.89 12.14 16.96
CA ILE A 52 1.90 11.09 17.17
C ILE A 52 3.26 11.53 16.60
N LYS A 53 3.28 12.07 15.37
CA LYS A 53 4.52 12.61 14.77
C LYS A 53 5.20 13.63 15.67
N LYS A 54 4.42 14.58 16.19
CA LYS A 54 4.92 15.66 17.03
C LYS A 54 5.52 15.09 18.31
N GLU A 55 4.80 14.18 18.96
CA GLU A 55 5.26 13.53 20.20
C GLU A 55 6.52 12.70 19.98
N GLU A 56 6.63 11.95 18.89
CA GLU A 56 7.85 11.18 18.57
C GLU A 56 9.05 12.08 18.28
N CYS A 57 8.86 13.15 17.49
CA CYS A 57 9.93 14.08 17.13
C CYS A 57 10.41 14.96 18.29
N GLU A 58 9.53 15.25 19.26
CA GLU A 58 9.87 16.07 20.44
C GLU A 58 10.50 15.24 21.58
N ASN A 59 10.18 13.94 21.69
CA ASN A 59 10.50 13.15 22.88
C ASN A 59 11.49 11.98 22.69
N LEU A 60 11.96 11.70 21.46
CA LEU A 60 12.87 10.59 21.21
C LEU A 60 14.29 11.07 20.84
N PRO A 61 15.36 10.63 21.54
CA PRO A 61 16.72 10.74 21.01
C PRO A 61 16.85 9.89 19.73
N PRO A 62 17.82 10.18 18.84
CA PRO A 62 17.92 9.59 17.49
C PRO A 62 18.22 8.08 17.43
N GLU A 63 18.12 7.37 18.54
CA GLU A 63 18.56 5.98 18.65
C GLU A 63 17.41 5.06 19.05
N SER A 64 16.92 4.31 18.07
CA SER A 64 16.89 2.85 18.22
C SER A 64 17.05 2.26 16.82
N LYS A 65 17.88 1.22 16.70
CA LYS A 65 18.08 0.48 15.46
C LYS A 65 16.70 0.13 14.90
N VAL A 66 16.31 0.80 13.82
CA VAL A 66 15.20 0.38 12.97
C VAL A 66 15.56 -1.04 12.57
N SER A 67 14.96 -2.05 13.21
CA SER A 67 14.92 -3.35 12.57
C SER A 67 13.96 -3.13 11.42
N ASN A 68 14.51 -2.90 10.23
CA ASN A 68 13.74 -2.70 9.01
C ASN A 68 12.73 -3.83 8.94
N ILE A 69 11.47 -3.53 9.26
CA ILE A 69 10.39 -4.45 8.96
C ILE A 69 10.37 -4.49 7.43
N PRO A 70 10.54 -5.66 6.80
CA PRO A 70 10.46 -5.74 5.35
C PRO A 70 9.13 -5.12 4.90
N PHE A 71 9.19 -4.27 3.87
CA PHE A 71 8.05 -3.62 3.20
C PHE A 71 6.88 -4.57 2.84
N TYR A 72 7.11 -5.89 2.85
CA TYR A 72 6.13 -6.95 2.56
C TYR A 72 5.62 -7.72 3.79
N SER A 73 5.84 -7.20 5.00
CA SER A 73 5.37 -7.86 6.22
C SER A 73 3.85 -7.78 6.33
N SER A 74 3.25 -8.84 6.87
CA SER A 74 1.81 -8.87 7.16
C SER A 74 1.42 -7.79 8.18
N ILE A 75 0.15 -7.40 8.19
CA ILE A 75 -0.38 -6.47 9.21
C ILE A 75 -0.15 -7.02 10.61
N GLU A 76 -0.24 -8.34 10.79
CA GLU A 76 0.01 -9.04 12.04
C GLU A 76 1.47 -8.91 12.50
N GLU A 77 2.44 -9.10 11.59
CA GLU A 77 3.86 -8.90 11.89
C GLU A 77 4.18 -7.45 12.24
N ILE A 78 3.61 -6.50 11.50
CA ILE A 78 3.75 -5.07 11.79
C ILE A 78 3.15 -4.74 13.17
N THR A 79 1.95 -5.26 13.46
CA THR A 79 1.25 -5.05 14.73
C THR A 79 2.07 -5.61 15.90
N ALA A 80 2.65 -6.80 15.74
CA ALA A 80 3.52 -7.42 16.73
C ALA A 80 4.77 -6.57 16.98
N TYR A 81 5.44 -6.12 15.92
CA TYR A 81 6.60 -5.25 16.04
C TYR A 81 6.28 -3.95 16.79
N ILE A 82 5.19 -3.25 16.43
CA ILE A 82 4.76 -2.03 17.13
C ILE A 82 4.50 -2.33 18.61
N SER A 83 3.87 -3.47 18.91
CA SER A 83 3.57 -3.89 20.28
C SER A 83 4.83 -4.12 21.12
N ASP A 84 5.93 -4.51 20.48
CA ASP A 84 7.24 -4.72 21.10
C ASP A 84 8.04 -3.40 21.29
N GLN A 85 7.47 -2.25 20.95
CA GLN A 85 8.08 -0.92 21.12
C GLN A 85 7.39 -0.13 22.25
N PRO A 86 7.86 -0.22 23.52
CA PRO A 86 7.16 0.36 24.67
C PRO A 86 6.90 1.87 24.55
N LYS A 87 7.86 2.63 24.01
CA LYS A 87 7.74 4.09 23.85
C LYS A 87 6.66 4.45 22.82
N LEU A 88 6.65 3.77 21.67
CA LEU A 88 5.62 3.96 20.65
C LEU A 88 4.26 3.52 21.20
N MET A 89 4.19 2.39 21.90
CA MET A 89 2.98 1.91 22.56
C MET A 89 2.37 2.94 23.51
N ASP A 90 3.18 3.65 24.29
CA ASP A 90 2.69 4.69 25.20
C ASP A 90 2.12 5.89 24.44
N ILE A 91 2.79 6.34 23.37
CA ILE A 91 2.30 7.42 22.49
C ILE A 91 0.99 7.03 21.82
N LEU A 92 0.89 5.81 21.28
CA LEU A 92 -0.33 5.30 20.64
C LEU A 92 -1.51 5.25 21.63
N LYS A 93 -1.27 4.76 22.85
CA LYS A 93 -2.28 4.74 23.92
C LYS A 93 -2.77 6.13 24.27
N ASN A 94 -1.87 7.11 24.40
CA ASN A 94 -2.24 8.51 24.69
C ASN A 94 -3.12 9.12 23.58
N ASN A 95 -2.95 8.67 22.35
CA ASN A 95 -3.71 9.12 21.19
C ASN A 95 -4.93 8.23 20.87
N ASN A 96 -5.27 7.28 21.75
CA ASN A 96 -6.38 6.31 21.59
C ASN A 96 -6.29 5.52 20.26
N ILE A 97 -5.08 5.12 19.88
CA ILE A 97 -4.81 4.30 18.70
C ILE A 97 -4.27 2.94 19.15
N THR A 98 -4.83 1.86 18.60
CA THR A 98 -4.25 0.53 18.82
C THR A 98 -3.07 0.29 17.86
N PRO A 99 -2.12 -0.61 18.18
CA PRO A 99 -1.03 -0.96 17.27
C PRO A 99 -1.50 -1.42 15.90
N ARG A 100 -2.63 -2.14 15.88
CA ARG A 100 -3.23 -2.63 14.64
C ARG A 100 -3.86 -1.50 13.82
N ASP A 101 -4.56 -0.57 14.47
CA ASP A 101 -5.11 0.60 13.78
C ASP A 101 -4.00 1.48 13.21
N PHE A 102 -2.90 1.63 13.94
CA PHE A 102 -1.70 2.32 13.47
C PHE A 102 -1.10 1.61 12.24
N ALA A 103 -0.90 0.29 12.31
CA ALA A 103 -0.37 -0.52 11.21
C ALA A 103 -1.20 -0.39 9.93
N VAL A 104 -2.51 -0.65 10.04
CA VAL A 104 -3.44 -0.60 8.89
C VAL A 104 -3.57 0.81 8.36
N GLY A 105 -3.70 1.80 9.24
CA GLY A 105 -3.87 3.19 8.86
C GLY A 105 -2.64 3.80 8.20
N CYS A 106 -1.42 3.53 8.70
CA CYS A 106 -0.17 3.91 8.03
C CYS A 106 -0.07 3.30 6.63
N ASN A 107 -0.37 2.01 6.50
CA ASN A 107 -0.37 1.34 5.20
C ASN A 107 -1.43 1.92 4.25
N ALA A 108 -2.61 2.28 4.76
CA ALA A 108 -3.65 2.92 3.97
C ALA A 108 -3.23 4.32 3.49
N LEU A 109 -2.59 5.13 4.35
CA LEU A 109 -2.03 6.44 4.00
C LEU A 109 -0.93 6.31 2.93
N GLN A 110 0.00 5.37 3.10
CA GLN A 110 1.09 5.12 2.16
C GLN A 110 0.57 4.60 0.81
N THR A 111 -0.33 3.61 0.83
CA THR A 111 -1.02 3.09 -0.36
C THR A 111 -1.75 4.20 -1.11
N THR A 112 -2.46 5.07 -0.40
CA THR A 112 -3.14 6.22 -0.99
C THR A 112 -2.15 7.17 -1.68
N LEU A 113 -1.01 7.47 -1.06
CA LEU A 113 0.04 8.27 -1.69
C LEU A 113 0.64 7.61 -2.93
N ILE A 114 1.06 6.34 -2.82
CA ILE A 114 1.62 5.57 -3.96
C ILE A 114 0.64 5.62 -5.12
N MET A 115 -0.63 5.34 -4.87
CA MET A 115 -1.67 5.33 -5.89
C MET A 115 -1.95 6.72 -6.47
N LEU A 116 -1.82 7.80 -5.69
CA LEU A 116 -1.92 9.14 -6.25
C LEU A 116 -0.72 9.47 -7.14
N TYR A 117 0.50 9.10 -6.74
CA TYR A 117 1.69 9.27 -7.58
C TYR A 117 1.60 8.42 -8.85
N GLU A 118 1.20 7.15 -8.76
CA GLU A 118 1.05 6.29 -9.93
C GLU A 118 -0.10 6.75 -10.85
N ASN A 119 -1.24 7.18 -10.31
CA ASN A 119 -2.31 7.80 -11.12
C ASN A 119 -1.85 9.06 -11.86
N ILE A 120 -0.86 9.78 -11.34
CA ILE A 120 -0.25 10.92 -12.04
C ILE A 120 0.63 10.45 -13.21
N TYR A 121 1.19 9.24 -13.15
CA TYR A 121 2.03 8.67 -14.22
C TYR A 121 1.24 7.92 -15.31
N TYR A 122 0.06 7.37 -15.00
CA TYR A 122 -0.80 6.72 -15.99
C TYR A 122 -1.74 7.73 -16.66
N GLU A 123 -1.26 8.38 -17.73
CA GLU A 123 -2.06 9.32 -18.56
C GLU A 123 -3.20 8.63 -19.35
N ASN A 124 -3.20 7.29 -19.42
CA ASN A 124 -4.14 6.55 -20.26
C ASN A 124 -5.35 6.05 -19.46
N PRO A 125 -6.57 6.60 -19.67
CA PRO A 125 -7.76 6.23 -18.90
C PRO A 125 -8.14 4.74 -19.02
N LYS A 126 -7.67 4.02 -20.06
CA LYS A 126 -7.91 2.58 -20.20
C LYS A 126 -7.07 1.71 -19.25
N GLU A 127 -5.89 2.18 -18.83
CA GLU A 127 -5.07 1.49 -17.83
C GLU A 127 -5.56 1.78 -16.41
N LYS A 128 -6.10 3.00 -16.21
CA LYS A 128 -6.75 3.45 -14.98
C LYS A 128 -7.89 2.50 -14.55
N ASP A 129 -8.79 2.15 -15.46
CA ASP A 129 -9.93 1.25 -15.16
C ASP A 129 -9.50 -0.20 -14.84
N SER A 130 -8.26 -0.59 -15.18
CA SER A 130 -7.75 -1.95 -14.92
C SER A 130 -7.04 -2.09 -13.57
N LEU A 131 -6.45 -1.00 -13.07
CA LEU A 131 -5.75 -0.95 -11.78
C LEU A 131 -6.71 -0.95 -10.59
N PHE A 132 -7.87 -0.31 -10.78
CA PHE A 132 -8.94 -0.34 -9.79
C PHE A 132 -9.85 -1.50 -10.14
N HIS A 133 -9.90 -2.51 -9.28
CA HIS A 133 -11.14 -3.27 -9.22
C HIS A 133 -12.24 -2.26 -8.86
N GLU A 134 -13.00 -1.86 -9.88
CA GLU A 134 -14.10 -0.87 -9.92
C GLU A 134 -15.14 -1.02 -8.78
N LYS A 135 -14.99 -2.06 -7.95
CA LYS A 135 -15.86 -2.43 -6.84
C LYS A 135 -15.43 -1.90 -5.47
N ASN A 136 -14.22 -1.34 -5.30
CA ASN A 136 -13.80 -0.83 -3.98
C ASN A 136 -14.10 0.67 -3.80
N THR A 137 -15.32 0.97 -3.34
CA THR A 137 -15.78 2.35 -3.09
C THR A 137 -14.99 3.06 -1.98
N VAL A 138 -14.50 2.31 -0.98
CA VAL A 138 -13.67 2.87 0.11
C VAL A 138 -12.33 3.37 -0.43
N PHE A 139 -11.70 2.56 -1.29
CA PHE A 139 -10.45 2.95 -1.92
C PHE A 139 -10.58 4.23 -2.76
N LEU A 140 -11.65 4.37 -3.55
CA LEU A 140 -11.91 5.61 -4.31
C LEU A 140 -12.11 6.82 -3.40
N SER A 141 -12.83 6.64 -2.28
CA SER A 141 -13.00 7.69 -1.26
C SER A 141 -11.66 8.09 -0.64
N ASN A 142 -10.76 7.13 -0.40
CA ASN A 142 -9.43 7.40 0.12
C ASN A 142 -8.56 8.16 -0.88
N LEU A 143 -8.70 7.92 -2.19
CA LEU A 143 -8.01 8.73 -3.20
C LEU A 143 -8.46 10.19 -3.18
N GLU A 144 -9.77 10.45 -3.08
CA GLU A 144 -10.28 11.83 -2.97
C GLU A 144 -9.84 12.50 -1.66
N PHE A 145 -9.87 11.77 -0.55
CA PHE A 145 -9.28 12.22 0.71
C PHE A 145 -7.79 12.55 0.54
N GLY A 146 -7.04 11.67 -0.10
CA GLY A 146 -5.62 11.82 -0.36
C GLY A 146 -5.30 13.04 -1.22
N LYS A 147 -6.06 13.31 -2.29
CA LYS A 147 -5.90 14.53 -3.10
C LYS A 147 -6.04 15.80 -2.28
N LYS A 148 -7.04 15.83 -1.39
CA LYS A 148 -7.31 16.99 -0.54
C LYS A 148 -6.24 17.19 0.54
N HIS A 149 -5.65 16.12 1.06
CA HIS A 149 -4.76 16.14 2.22
C HIS A 149 -3.31 15.72 1.90
N MET A 150 -2.93 15.66 0.62
CA MET A 150 -1.69 15.03 0.13
C MET A 150 -0.43 15.45 0.90
N HIS A 151 -0.21 16.76 1.08
CA HIS A 151 0.96 17.28 1.79
C HIS A 151 1.02 16.81 3.26
N ARG A 152 -0.13 16.78 3.94
CA ARG A 152 -0.22 16.35 5.35
C ARG A 152 0.06 14.87 5.47
N ILE A 153 -0.51 14.07 4.58
CA ILE A 153 -0.27 12.62 4.51
C ILE A 153 1.21 12.35 4.23
N TRP A 154 1.82 13.02 3.25
CA TRP A 154 3.25 12.92 2.96
C TRP A 154 4.12 13.20 4.19
N THR A 155 3.79 14.26 4.92
CA THR A 155 4.50 14.68 6.13
C THR A 155 4.41 13.63 7.24
N VAL A 156 3.27 12.96 7.38
CA VAL A 156 3.07 11.86 8.34
C VAL A 156 3.83 10.62 7.91
N VAL A 157 3.69 10.20 6.64
CA VAL A 157 4.29 8.95 6.16
C VAL A 157 5.82 8.99 6.28
N SER A 158 6.46 10.07 5.78
CA SER A 158 7.93 10.27 5.77
C SER A 158 8.62 10.41 7.14
N LYS A 159 7.91 10.20 8.24
CA LYS A 159 8.44 10.33 9.61
C LYS A 159 7.86 9.33 10.58
N VAL A 160 6.55 9.11 10.53
CA VAL A 160 5.80 8.26 11.48
C VAL A 160 5.63 6.86 10.93
N CYS A 161 5.36 6.73 9.63
CA CYS A 161 5.15 5.43 9.02
C CYS A 161 6.45 4.83 8.44
N ASP A 162 7.56 5.57 8.46
CA ASP A 162 8.89 5.09 8.02
C ASP A 162 9.44 3.95 8.89
N TYR A 163 8.92 3.72 10.10
CA TYR A 163 9.27 2.53 10.91
C TYR A 163 8.82 1.20 10.28
N LEU A 164 8.04 1.26 9.19
CA LEU A 164 7.50 0.12 8.46
C LEU A 164 8.27 -0.19 7.16
N ILE A 165 9.45 0.43 6.95
CA ILE A 165 10.33 0.32 5.77
C ILE A 165 11.76 0.02 6.24
#